data_AF-A0A358UBZ3-F1
#
_entry.id   AF-A0A358UBZ3-F1
#
_cell.length_a   1.000
_cell.length_b   1.000
_cell.length_c   1.000
_cell.angle_alpha   90.00
_cell.angle_beta   90.00
_cell.angle_gamma   90.00
#
_symmetry.space_group_name_H-M   'P 1'
#
loop_
_entity.id
_entity.type
_entity.pdbx_description
1 polymer ?
#
loop_
_entity_poly.entity_id
_entity_poly.type
_entity_poly.pdbx_seq_one_letter_code
_entity_poly.pdbx_strand_id
1 'polypeptide(L)'
;MLDKSIDPVDTCGCGDTGYLTTRTVPIDLAHGAGQIKNVPIYHCRSTACEEYTLPTVVARRLEEIAEQMEEVASSEVVFTWVNQTEPALNSPSEASLDPLSEAQVQAFTLQFVNREYEDARVVLVVPGHAIFLKSMLEDNEYYLLRYEPESRRSGIVFSFHKFYYEKLEFFYDEFIEWSEDGHLKEIGQITMDEVEDALNDEFGELA
;
A
#
# COMPACT_ATOMS: atom_id res chain seq x y z
N MET A 1 -23.78 1.24 -28.56
CA MET A 1 -22.62 1.92 -27.98
C MET A 1 -22.71 1.69 -26.49
N LEU A 2 -21.95 0.71 -26.00
CA LEU A 2 -21.86 0.36 -24.59
C LEU A 2 -20.57 0.99 -24.07
N ASP A 3 -20.62 2.30 -23.82
CA ASP A 3 -19.66 2.94 -22.93
C ASP A 3 -20.13 2.65 -21.51
N LYS A 4 -19.65 1.53 -20.98
CA LYS A 4 -19.52 1.35 -19.54
C LYS A 4 -18.05 1.16 -19.29
N SER A 5 -17.38 2.25 -18.92
CA SER A 5 -16.21 2.15 -18.07
C SER A 5 -16.58 1.22 -16.92
N ILE A 6 -15.78 0.20 -16.69
CA ILE A 6 -15.90 -0.61 -15.49
C ILE A 6 -15.22 0.23 -14.42
N ASP A 7 -15.94 1.25 -13.95
CA ASP A 7 -15.60 2.00 -12.76
C ASP A 7 -15.46 0.98 -11.60
N PRO A 8 -14.54 1.16 -10.64
CA PRO A 8 -14.58 0.37 -9.42
C PRO A 8 -15.97 0.51 -8.82
N VAL A 9 -16.70 -0.60 -8.87
CA VAL A 9 -18.13 -0.59 -8.60
C VAL A 9 -18.30 -0.24 -7.14
N ASP A 10 -18.95 0.90 -6.91
CA ASP A 10 -19.73 1.13 -5.72
C ASP A 10 -20.76 0.00 -5.61
N THR A 11 -20.33 -1.11 -5.04
CA THR A 11 -21.13 -2.33 -4.96
C THR A 11 -22.18 -2.17 -3.84
N CYS A 12 -21.93 -1.25 -2.89
CA CYS A 12 -22.86 -0.86 -1.82
C CYS A 12 -23.84 0.28 -2.13
N GLY A 13 -23.71 1.01 -3.25
CA GLY A 13 -24.50 2.22 -3.53
C GLY A 13 -24.22 3.39 -2.57
N CYS A 14 -23.05 3.39 -1.94
CA CYS A 14 -22.61 4.28 -0.86
C CYS A 14 -21.87 5.53 -1.37
N GLY A 15 -21.49 5.59 -2.65
CA GLY A 15 -20.89 6.76 -3.31
C GLY A 15 -19.42 7.04 -2.97
N ASP A 16 -18.77 6.17 -2.18
CA ASP A 16 -17.40 6.33 -1.72
C ASP A 16 -16.41 5.52 -2.56
N THR A 17 -15.36 6.18 -3.05
CA THR A 17 -14.17 5.54 -3.60
C THR A 17 -13.38 4.90 -2.45
N GLY A 18 -13.27 3.57 -2.47
CA GLY A 18 -12.66 2.82 -1.38
C GLY A 18 -11.17 3.11 -1.19
N TYR A 19 -10.68 2.90 0.02
CA TYR A 19 -9.25 3.00 0.36
C TYR A 19 -8.67 1.60 0.56
N LEU A 20 -7.35 1.46 0.43
CA LEU A 20 -6.65 0.21 0.69
C LEU A 20 -6.60 -0.06 2.20
N THR A 21 -7.38 -1.06 2.65
CA THR A 21 -7.38 -1.61 4.00
C THR A 21 -6.79 -3.01 4.01
N THR A 22 -6.71 -3.68 5.15
CA THR A 22 -6.24 -5.06 5.23
C THR A 22 -7.30 -6.04 5.72
N ARG A 23 -7.39 -7.23 5.11
CA ARG A 23 -8.28 -8.32 5.56
C ARG A 23 -7.56 -9.66 5.56
N THR A 24 -8.08 -10.63 6.31
CA THR A 24 -7.67 -12.04 6.15
C THR A 24 -8.50 -12.67 5.03
N VAL A 25 -7.83 -13.21 4.02
CA VAL A 25 -8.45 -13.82 2.83
C VAL A 25 -8.18 -15.33 2.86
N PRO A 26 -9.22 -16.18 2.74
CA PRO A 26 -9.03 -17.61 2.58
C PRO A 26 -8.48 -17.93 1.18
N ILE A 27 -7.65 -18.95 1.08
CA ILE A 27 -7.08 -19.42 -0.19
C ILE A 27 -7.12 -20.94 -0.28
N ASP A 28 -7.40 -21.46 -1.47
CA ASP A 28 -7.40 -22.89 -1.74
C ASP A 28 -5.97 -23.35 -2.05
N LEU A 29 -5.50 -24.38 -1.35
CA LEU A 29 -4.18 -25.02 -1.53
C LEU A 29 -4.37 -26.51 -1.83
N ALA A 30 -3.37 -27.14 -2.46
CA ALA A 30 -3.39 -28.57 -2.77
C ALA A 30 -3.57 -29.46 -1.53
N HIS A 31 -3.10 -29.03 -0.37
CA HIS A 31 -3.23 -29.74 0.92
C HIS A 31 -4.44 -29.34 1.76
N GLY A 32 -5.30 -28.42 1.27
CA GLY A 32 -6.52 -27.99 1.96
C GLY A 32 -6.74 -26.48 1.89
N ALA A 33 -7.52 -25.94 2.82
CA ALA A 33 -7.73 -24.50 2.90
C ALA A 33 -6.62 -23.82 3.73
N GLY A 34 -6.08 -22.73 3.19
CA GLY A 34 -5.16 -21.82 3.88
C GLY A 34 -5.78 -20.45 4.11
N GLN A 35 -5.03 -19.58 4.81
CA GLN A 35 -5.41 -18.19 5.00
C GLN A 35 -4.21 -17.26 4.87
N ILE A 36 -4.41 -16.15 4.15
CA ILE A 36 -3.44 -15.06 4.02
C ILE A 36 -3.95 -13.89 4.84
N LYS A 37 -3.18 -13.48 5.84
CA LYS A 37 -3.50 -12.35 6.73
C LYS A 37 -3.02 -11.04 6.13
N ASN A 38 -3.63 -9.94 6.57
CA ASN A 38 -3.24 -8.57 6.22
C ASN A 38 -3.25 -8.25 4.71
N VAL A 39 -4.11 -8.90 3.92
CA VAL A 39 -4.23 -8.69 2.48
C VAL A 39 -4.80 -7.31 2.17
N PRO A 40 -4.10 -6.47 1.38
CA PRO A 40 -4.56 -5.16 0.97
C PRO A 40 -5.79 -5.26 0.06
N ILE A 41 -6.89 -4.59 0.42
CA ILE A 41 -8.16 -4.64 -0.30
C ILE A 41 -8.75 -3.24 -0.44
N TYR A 42 -9.39 -2.95 -1.58
CA TYR A 42 -10.28 -1.80 -1.67
C TYR A 42 -11.53 -2.07 -0.84
N HIS A 43 -11.82 -1.16 0.09
CA HIS A 43 -12.99 -1.23 0.94
C HIS A 43 -13.71 0.12 1.00
N CYS A 44 -15.04 0.07 1.01
CA CYS A 44 -15.85 1.26 1.19
C CYS A 44 -15.65 1.86 2.60
N ARG A 45 -15.80 3.19 2.74
CA ARG A 45 -15.76 3.89 4.03
C ARG A 45 -17.00 3.62 4.90
N SER A 46 -18.10 3.13 4.32
CA SER A 46 -19.29 2.78 5.08
C SER A 46 -19.04 1.56 5.95
N THR A 47 -19.12 1.73 7.27
CA THR A 47 -19.07 0.63 8.26
C THR A 47 -20.15 -0.45 8.06
N ALA A 48 -21.16 -0.19 7.24
CA ALA A 48 -22.23 -1.12 6.90
C ALA A 48 -21.95 -1.93 5.62
N CYS A 49 -20.90 -1.60 4.87
CA CYS A 49 -20.48 -2.36 3.70
C CYS A 49 -19.48 -3.43 4.12
N GLU A 50 -19.79 -4.71 3.89
CA GLU A 50 -18.83 -5.81 4.11
C GLU A 50 -18.08 -6.21 2.83
N GLU A 51 -18.48 -5.64 1.69
CA GLU A 51 -17.93 -5.93 0.38
C GLU A 51 -16.54 -5.31 0.23
N TYR A 52 -15.70 -5.99 -0.53
CA TYR A 52 -14.36 -5.55 -0.85
C TYR A 52 -13.97 -6.01 -2.25
N THR A 53 -13.01 -5.31 -2.83
CA THR A 53 -12.42 -5.69 -4.10
C THR A 53 -10.92 -5.83 -3.92
N LEU A 54 -10.33 -6.86 -4.53
CA LEU A 54 -8.89 -7.02 -4.56
C LEU A 54 -8.32 -6.18 -5.72
N PRO A 55 -7.32 -5.32 -5.48
CA PRO A 55 -6.52 -4.75 -6.56
C PRO A 55 -5.90 -5.86 -7.40
N THR A 56 -5.75 -5.64 -8.70
CA THR A 56 -5.24 -6.66 -9.63
C THR A 56 -3.82 -7.10 -9.23
N VAL A 57 -2.97 -6.16 -8.81
CA VAL A 57 -1.62 -6.47 -8.33
C VAL A 57 -1.63 -7.33 -7.06
N VAL A 58 -2.60 -7.12 -6.16
CA VAL A 58 -2.73 -7.92 -4.94
C VAL A 58 -3.21 -9.31 -5.30
N ALA A 59 -4.21 -9.44 -6.18
CA ALA A 59 -4.69 -10.74 -6.64
C ALA A 59 -3.55 -11.59 -7.24
N ARG A 60 -2.73 -11.01 -8.12
CA ARG A 60 -1.54 -11.69 -8.67
C ARG A 60 -0.57 -12.10 -7.56
N ARG A 61 -0.31 -11.23 -6.59
CA ARG A 61 0.59 -11.53 -5.47
C ARG A 61 0.04 -12.64 -4.55
N LEU A 62 -1.28 -12.74 -4.38
CA LEU A 62 -1.88 -13.85 -3.61
C LEU A 62 -1.64 -15.20 -4.26
N GLU A 63 -1.64 -15.28 -5.60
CA GLU A 63 -1.32 -16.51 -6.33
C GLU A 63 0.12 -16.95 -6.05
N GLU A 64 1.09 -16.03 -6.15
CA GLU A 64 2.49 -16.30 -5.82
C GLU A 64 2.67 -16.74 -4.36
N ILE A 65 1.98 -16.08 -3.43
CA ILE A 65 2.01 -16.45 -2.01
C ILE A 65 1.41 -17.84 -1.79
N ALA A 66 0.32 -18.20 -2.49
CA ALA A 66 -0.24 -19.55 -2.42
C ALA A 66 0.75 -20.61 -2.89
N GLU A 67 1.44 -20.38 -4.01
CA GLU A 67 2.50 -21.28 -4.48
C GLU A 67 3.59 -21.45 -3.41
N GLN A 68 4.06 -20.36 -2.81
CA GLN A 68 5.03 -20.41 -1.71
C GLN A 68 4.50 -21.19 -0.49
N MET A 69 3.23 -21.01 -0.12
CA MET A 69 2.58 -21.76 0.97
C MET A 69 2.54 -23.26 0.68
N GLU A 70 2.33 -23.66 -0.57
CA GLU A 70 2.37 -25.08 -0.97
C GLU A 70 3.78 -25.65 -0.85
N GLU A 71 4.81 -24.93 -1.30
CA GLU A 71 6.20 -25.38 -1.21
C GLU A 71 6.65 -25.65 0.23
N VAL A 72 6.24 -24.80 1.17
CA VAL A 72 6.60 -24.93 2.59
C VAL A 72 5.54 -25.66 3.43
N ALA A 73 4.47 -26.16 2.80
CA ALA A 73 3.33 -26.80 3.46
C ALA A 73 2.73 -25.96 4.61
N SER A 74 2.64 -24.64 4.42
CA SER A 74 2.00 -23.74 5.39
C SER A 74 0.49 -23.64 5.12
N SER A 75 -0.28 -23.47 6.19
CA SER A 75 -1.71 -23.14 6.13
C SER A 75 -2.00 -21.67 6.46
N GLU A 76 -0.99 -20.91 6.89
CA GLU A 76 -1.13 -19.52 7.28
C GLU A 76 0.11 -18.70 6.90
N VAL A 77 -0.11 -17.51 6.33
CA VAL A 77 0.96 -16.57 6.00
C VAL A 77 0.44 -15.13 6.09
N VAL A 78 1.35 -14.17 6.23
CA VAL A 78 1.03 -12.74 6.17
C VAL A 78 1.34 -12.23 4.77
N PHE A 79 0.46 -11.39 4.23
CA PHE A 79 0.66 -10.76 2.93
C PHE A 79 1.92 -9.91 2.93
N THR A 80 2.78 -10.11 1.92
CA THR A 80 3.98 -9.31 1.70
C THR A 80 4.00 -8.79 0.27
N TRP A 81 4.40 -7.52 0.08
CA TRP A 81 4.45 -6.86 -1.24
C TRP A 81 5.61 -7.32 -2.13
N VAL A 82 6.63 -7.98 -1.58
CA VAL A 82 7.89 -8.31 -2.27
C VAL A 82 7.92 -9.78 -2.67
N ASN A 83 8.41 -10.08 -3.88
CA ASN A 83 8.86 -11.41 -4.30
C ASN A 83 10.04 -11.87 -3.44
N GLN A 84 9.77 -12.41 -2.26
CA GLN A 84 10.76 -13.21 -1.54
C GLN A 84 10.91 -14.58 -2.24
N THR A 85 11.46 -14.61 -3.45
CA THR A 85 12.17 -15.78 -4.01
C THR A 85 12.95 -15.41 -5.28
N GLU A 86 14.21 -15.02 -5.13
CA GLU A 86 15.25 -15.75 -5.86
C GLU A 86 15.93 -16.63 -4.81
N PRO A 87 15.88 -17.97 -4.89
CA PRO A 87 16.73 -18.81 -4.07
C PRO A 87 18.14 -18.69 -4.64
N ALA A 88 18.86 -17.64 -4.25
CA ALA A 88 20.29 -17.55 -4.47
C ALA A 88 20.96 -18.59 -3.56
N LEU A 89 21.11 -19.79 -4.10
CA LEU A 89 21.99 -20.84 -3.57
C LEU A 89 23.32 -20.18 -3.14
N ASN A 90 23.53 -20.11 -1.82
CA ASN A 90 24.69 -19.58 -1.10
C ASN A 90 24.71 -18.06 -0.86
N SER A 91 23.94 -17.57 0.12
CA SER A 91 24.34 -16.39 0.92
C SER A 91 23.66 -16.39 2.29
N PRO A 92 24.40 -16.50 3.42
CA PRO A 92 23.83 -16.36 4.75
C PRO A 92 23.70 -14.87 5.10
N SER A 93 22.67 -14.21 4.59
CA SER A 93 22.12 -12.93 5.09
C SER A 93 20.90 -12.55 4.25
N GLU A 94 19.83 -13.32 4.39
CA GLU A 94 18.51 -12.82 3.99
C GLU A 94 17.99 -11.96 5.15
N ALA A 95 17.94 -10.66 4.92
CA ALA A 95 17.26 -9.70 5.78
C ALA A 95 15.75 -9.95 5.68
N SER A 96 15.29 -11.00 6.36
CA SER A 96 13.90 -11.11 6.75
C SER A 96 13.64 -9.94 7.68
N LEU A 97 12.70 -9.04 7.33
CA LEU A 97 12.19 -8.07 8.29
C LEU A 97 11.75 -8.84 9.54
N ASP A 98 12.15 -8.37 10.72
CA ASP A 98 11.56 -8.84 11.96
C ASP A 98 10.03 -8.65 11.83
N PRO A 99 9.20 -9.70 12.00
CA PRO A 99 7.75 -9.57 11.93
C PRO A 99 7.18 -8.44 12.81
N LEU A 100 7.90 -8.06 13.87
CA LEU A 100 7.58 -6.90 14.71
C LEU A 100 7.72 -5.57 13.97
N SER A 101 8.75 -5.40 13.15
CA SER A 101 8.98 -4.20 12.35
C SER A 101 7.92 -4.06 11.26
N GLU A 102 7.51 -5.14 10.61
CA GLU A 102 6.46 -5.11 9.59
C GLU A 102 5.10 -4.70 10.18
N ALA A 103 4.73 -5.28 11.33
CA ALA A 103 3.52 -4.89 12.05
C ALA A 103 3.56 -3.41 12.50
N GLN A 104 4.74 -2.91 12.89
CA GLN A 104 4.95 -1.53 13.27
C GLN A 104 4.76 -0.57 12.09
N VAL A 105 5.35 -0.85 10.92
CA VAL A 105 5.16 -0.05 9.70
C VAL A 105 3.71 -0.07 9.24
N GLN A 106 3.06 -1.23 9.33
CA GLN A 106 1.64 -1.35 8.97
C GLN A 106 0.76 -0.50 9.89
N ALA A 107 0.92 -0.61 11.21
CA ALA A 107 0.17 0.22 12.16
C ALA A 107 0.44 1.71 11.96
N PHE A 108 1.71 2.06 11.70
CA PHE A 108 2.12 3.43 11.42
C PHE A 108 1.45 3.98 10.16
N THR A 109 1.48 3.26 9.03
CA THR A 109 0.87 3.74 7.78
C THR A 109 -0.65 3.89 7.91
N LEU A 110 -1.33 2.96 8.58
CA LEU A 110 -2.77 2.99 8.79
C LEU A 110 -3.27 4.20 9.58
N GLN A 111 -2.43 4.82 10.42
CA GLN A 111 -2.83 6.00 11.19
C GLN A 111 -3.09 7.25 10.33
N PHE A 112 -2.62 7.23 9.07
CA PHE A 112 -2.77 8.33 8.11
C PHE A 112 -4.09 8.26 7.33
N VAL A 113 -4.88 7.21 7.51
CA VAL A 113 -6.18 7.09 6.85
C VAL A 113 -7.07 8.29 7.24
N ASN A 114 -7.62 8.96 6.22
CA ASN A 114 -8.46 10.16 6.35
C ASN A 114 -7.79 11.37 7.01
N ARG A 115 -6.45 11.45 7.00
CA ARG A 115 -5.77 12.68 7.44
C ARG A 115 -5.80 13.76 6.38
N GLU A 116 -5.99 14.99 6.85
CA GLU A 116 -5.92 16.21 6.08
C GLU A 116 -5.00 17.20 6.82
N TYR A 117 -4.15 17.86 6.06
CA TYR A 117 -3.28 18.97 6.47
C TYR A 117 -3.81 20.25 5.79
N GLU A 118 -3.28 21.41 6.17
CA GLU A 118 -3.71 22.69 5.57
C GLU A 118 -3.61 22.69 4.02
N ASP A 119 -2.50 22.18 3.49
CA ASP A 119 -2.18 22.24 2.05
C ASP A 119 -2.22 20.88 1.34
N ALA A 120 -2.53 19.78 2.03
CA ALA A 120 -2.60 18.45 1.41
C ALA A 120 -3.57 17.50 2.12
N ARG A 121 -4.08 16.51 1.40
CA ARG A 121 -4.90 15.43 1.97
C ARG A 121 -4.38 14.05 1.60
N VAL A 122 -4.50 13.10 2.52
CA VAL A 122 -4.21 11.70 2.24
C VAL A 122 -5.30 11.14 1.34
N VAL A 123 -4.92 10.70 0.14
CA VAL A 123 -5.84 10.14 -0.86
C VAL A 123 -5.80 8.61 -0.92
N LEU A 124 -4.66 8.01 -0.54
CA LEU A 124 -4.51 6.56 -0.50
C LEU A 124 -3.46 6.16 0.54
N VAL A 125 -3.72 5.08 1.27
CA VAL A 125 -2.74 4.44 2.17
C VAL A 125 -2.60 3.00 1.74
N VAL A 126 -1.36 2.56 1.52
CA VAL A 126 -1.01 1.17 1.25
C VAL A 126 -0.37 0.60 2.52
N PRO A 127 -1.09 -0.22 3.29
CA PRO A 127 -0.62 -0.67 4.61
C PRO A 127 0.73 -1.36 4.53
N GLY A 128 1.67 -0.92 5.36
CA GLY A 128 3.03 -1.46 5.42
C GLY A 128 3.95 -1.00 4.29
N HIS A 129 3.48 -0.15 3.37
CA HIS A 129 4.20 0.15 2.14
C HIS A 129 4.27 1.65 1.80
N ALA A 130 3.15 2.34 1.70
CA ALA A 130 3.13 3.70 1.14
C ALA A 130 1.96 4.55 1.64
N ILE A 131 2.15 5.87 1.65
CA ILE A 131 1.09 6.86 1.87
C ILE A 131 1.13 7.86 0.71
N PHE A 132 -0.01 8.12 0.10
CA PHE A 132 -0.18 9.07 -0.99
C PHE A 132 -0.98 10.27 -0.53
N LEU A 133 -0.42 11.45 -0.77
CA LEU A 133 -1.05 12.73 -0.49
C LEU A 133 -1.30 13.48 -1.80
N LYS A 134 -2.41 14.21 -1.86
CA LYS A 134 -2.72 15.14 -2.95
C LYS A 134 -2.66 16.56 -2.42
N SER A 135 -1.97 17.43 -3.15
CA SER A 135 -1.93 18.87 -2.88
C SER A 135 -3.33 19.48 -2.98
N MET A 136 -3.66 20.39 -2.06
CA MET A 136 -4.83 21.26 -2.17
C MET A 136 -4.52 22.54 -2.94
N LEU A 137 -3.24 22.82 -3.18
CA LEU A 137 -2.76 24.00 -3.91
C LEU A 137 -2.73 23.77 -5.42
N GLU A 138 -2.38 22.55 -5.86
CA GLU A 138 -2.29 22.18 -7.26
C GLU A 138 -3.03 20.86 -7.55
N ASP A 139 -3.99 20.88 -8.49
CA ASP A 139 -4.91 19.76 -8.76
C ASP A 139 -4.24 18.46 -9.24
N ASN A 140 -3.05 18.56 -9.83
CA ASN A 140 -2.32 17.43 -10.41
C ASN A 140 -1.07 17.07 -9.61
N GLU A 141 -0.85 17.70 -8.46
CA GLU A 141 0.34 17.50 -7.66
C GLU A 141 0.09 16.50 -6.54
N TYR A 142 0.97 15.51 -6.46
CA TYR A 142 0.90 14.42 -5.51
C TYR A 142 2.25 14.19 -4.83
N TYR A 143 2.16 13.60 -3.65
CA TYR A 143 3.30 13.23 -2.83
C TYR A 143 3.18 11.78 -2.40
N LEU A 144 4.31 11.09 -2.32
CA LEU A 144 4.41 9.69 -1.93
C LEU A 144 5.43 9.56 -0.81
N LEU A 145 4.99 9.03 0.33
CA LEU A 145 5.85 8.56 1.39
C LEU A 145 5.92 7.04 1.33
N ARG A 146 7.05 6.47 0.90
CA ARG A 146 7.22 5.02 0.68
C ARG A 146 8.21 4.43 1.69
N TYR A 147 7.84 3.32 2.31
CA TYR A 147 8.73 2.59 3.22
C TYR A 147 9.91 1.96 2.45
N GLU A 148 11.12 2.09 3.00
CA GLU A 148 12.36 1.56 2.42
C GLU A 148 12.95 0.45 3.31
N PRO A 149 12.73 -0.85 2.99
CA PRO A 149 13.12 -1.97 3.84
C PRO A 149 14.63 -2.20 3.94
N GLU A 150 15.42 -1.61 3.04
CA GLU A 150 16.85 -1.90 2.85
C GLU A 150 17.78 -0.76 3.27
N SER A 151 17.31 0.13 4.14
CA SER A 151 18.16 1.18 4.66
C SER A 151 19.18 0.57 5.63
N ARG A 152 20.47 0.57 5.26
CA ARG A 152 21.64 0.25 6.13
C ARG A 152 21.76 1.18 7.36
N ARG A 153 20.72 1.97 7.65
CA ARG A 153 20.60 2.93 8.72
C ARG A 153 19.82 2.26 9.86
N SER A 154 20.12 2.64 11.10
CA SER A 154 19.34 2.17 12.24
C SER A 154 17.95 2.82 12.23
N GLY A 155 16.90 2.03 12.01
CA GLY A 155 15.51 2.48 12.14
C GLY A 155 14.64 2.21 10.91
N ILE A 156 13.35 2.53 11.03
CA ILE A 156 12.37 2.49 9.93
C ILE A 156 12.49 3.81 9.15
N VAL A 157 12.73 3.73 7.84
CA VAL A 157 12.95 4.90 6.97
C VAL A 157 11.90 4.92 5.87
N PHE A 158 11.44 6.13 5.54
CA PHE A 158 10.58 6.40 4.40
C PHE A 158 11.26 7.31 3.40
N SER A 159 11.12 7.02 2.11
CA SER A 159 11.48 7.91 1.02
C SER A 159 10.29 8.79 0.67
N PHE A 160 10.52 10.10 0.64
CA PHE A 160 9.50 11.11 0.34
C PHE A 160 9.70 11.62 -1.08
N HIS A 161 8.66 11.50 -1.90
CA HIS A 161 8.68 11.82 -3.32
C HIS A 161 7.56 12.79 -3.67
N LYS A 162 7.79 13.58 -4.72
CA LYS A 162 6.81 14.43 -5.38
C LYS A 162 6.65 14.02 -6.83
N PHE A 163 5.42 14.08 -7.32
CA PHE A 163 5.09 13.71 -8.69
C PHE A 163 3.84 14.42 -9.18
N TYR A 164 3.64 14.45 -10.51
CA TYR A 164 2.49 15.05 -11.14
C TYR A 164 1.68 13.99 -11.87
N TYR A 165 0.38 13.92 -11.61
CA TYR A 165 -0.53 12.93 -12.20
C TYR A 165 -1.73 13.62 -12.83
N GLU A 166 -1.89 13.46 -14.14
CA GLU A 166 -2.87 14.22 -14.94
C GLU A 166 -4.30 13.65 -14.90
N LYS A 167 -4.47 12.40 -14.43
CA LYS A 167 -5.80 11.80 -14.35
C LYS A 167 -6.59 12.35 -13.17
N LEU A 168 -7.90 12.49 -13.38
CA LEU A 168 -8.85 12.96 -12.37
C LEU A 168 -8.95 12.00 -11.18
N GLU A 169 -8.83 10.69 -11.45
CA GLU A 169 -8.92 9.63 -10.47
C GLU A 169 -7.55 8.98 -10.27
N PHE A 170 -7.20 8.74 -9.01
CA PHE A 170 -5.92 8.14 -8.63
C PHE A 170 -6.17 6.70 -8.18
N PHE A 171 -5.62 5.75 -8.93
CA PHE A 171 -5.69 4.32 -8.62
C PHE A 171 -4.31 3.72 -8.42
N TYR A 172 -4.18 2.81 -7.46
CA TYR A 172 -2.89 2.22 -7.12
C TYR A 172 -2.30 1.40 -8.26
N ASP A 173 -3.12 0.58 -8.92
CA ASP A 173 -2.69 -0.26 -10.04
C ASP A 173 -2.14 0.60 -11.18
N GLU A 174 -2.83 1.70 -11.51
CA GLU A 174 -2.37 2.64 -12.53
C GLU A 174 -1.12 3.42 -12.13
N PHE A 175 -0.98 3.74 -10.83
CA PHE A 175 0.21 4.41 -10.31
C PHE A 175 1.44 3.51 -10.44
N ILE A 176 1.34 2.21 -10.12
CA ILE A 176 2.49 1.29 -10.23
C ILE A 176 3.02 1.29 -11.65
N GLU A 177 2.17 1.01 -12.63
CA GLU A 177 2.54 0.97 -14.05
C GLU A 177 3.16 2.29 -14.50
N TRP A 178 2.57 3.41 -14.09
CA TRP A 178 3.07 4.74 -14.41
C TRP A 178 4.41 5.06 -13.73
N SER A 179 4.61 4.64 -12.49
CA SER A 179 5.79 4.98 -11.69
C SER A 179 7.09 4.34 -12.21
N GLU A 180 6.99 3.20 -12.89
CA GLU A 180 8.12 2.48 -13.49
C GLU A 180 8.84 3.29 -14.59
N ASP A 181 8.16 4.28 -15.17
CA ASP A 181 8.70 5.18 -16.20
C ASP A 181 9.58 6.33 -15.64
N GLY A 182 9.79 6.38 -14.31
CA GLY A 182 10.75 7.31 -13.69
C GLY A 182 10.21 8.72 -13.42
N HIS A 183 8.90 8.85 -13.24
CA HIS A 183 8.24 10.14 -13.00
C HIS A 183 8.32 10.66 -11.56
N LEU A 184 8.90 9.88 -10.65
CA LEU A 184 9.03 10.22 -9.24
C LEU A 184 10.28 11.09 -8.98
N LYS A 185 10.09 12.25 -8.36
CA LYS A 185 11.18 13.09 -7.87
C LYS A 185 11.35 12.90 -6.37
N GLU A 186 12.47 12.32 -5.93
CA GLU A 186 12.81 12.22 -4.51
C GLU A 186 13.05 13.62 -3.92
N ILE A 187 12.35 13.92 -2.83
CA ILE A 187 12.53 15.11 -2.00
C ILE A 187 13.54 14.80 -0.90
N GLY A 188 13.45 13.62 -0.28
CA GLY A 188 14.37 13.19 0.76
C GLY A 188 14.00 11.87 1.41
N GLN A 189 14.72 11.53 2.48
CA GLN A 189 14.49 10.34 3.29
C GLN A 189 14.27 10.77 4.73
N ILE A 190 13.23 10.22 5.36
CA ILE A 190 12.72 10.64 6.65
C ILE A 190 12.61 9.41 7.54
N THR A 191 13.04 9.50 8.79
CA THR A 191 12.84 8.40 9.74
C THR A 191 11.39 8.39 10.23
N MET A 192 10.86 7.22 10.64
CA MET A 192 9.47 7.10 11.07
C MET A 192 9.08 8.11 12.17
N ASP A 193 9.99 8.44 13.07
CA ASP A 193 9.83 9.42 14.15
C ASP A 193 9.80 10.88 13.67
N GLU A 194 10.36 11.18 12.50
CA GLU A 194 10.39 12.52 11.90
C GLU A 194 9.26 12.77 10.88
N VAL A 195 8.52 11.72 10.48
CA VAL A 195 7.51 11.83 9.42
C VAL A 195 6.45 12.88 9.75
N GLU A 196 5.93 12.90 10.98
CA GLU A 196 4.86 13.83 11.36
C GLU A 196 5.33 15.28 11.27
N ASP A 197 6.52 15.57 11.82
CA ASP A 197 7.11 16.90 11.78
C ASP A 197 7.39 17.34 10.34
N ALA A 198 7.93 16.44 9.51
CA ALA A 198 8.20 16.74 8.10
C ALA A 198 6.92 17.01 7.28
N LEU A 199 5.83 16.30 7.57
CA LEU A 199 4.54 16.54 6.91
C LEU A 199 3.92 17.86 7.38
N ASN A 200 4.02 18.20 8.66
CA ASN A 200 3.56 19.50 9.17
C ASN A 200 4.38 20.67 8.60
N ASP A 201 5.70 20.51 8.46
CA ASP A 201 6.58 21.52 7.88
C ASP A 201 6.28 21.75 6.38
N GLU A 202 5.93 20.70 5.64
CA GLU A 202 5.65 20.78 4.20
C GLU A 202 4.20 21.23 3.90
N PHE A 203 3.22 20.78 4.68
CA PHE A 203 1.79 20.94 4.37
C PHE A 203 0.99 21.74 5.40
N GLY A 204 1.61 22.24 6.46
CA GLY A 204 0.91 22.90 7.57
C GLY A 204 0.32 21.92 8.59
N GLU A 205 -0.31 22.46 9.63
CA GLU A 205 -0.87 21.66 10.72
C GLU A 205 -2.03 20.75 10.26
N LEU A 206 -2.32 19.71 11.05
CA LEU A 206 -3.47 18.83 10.83
C LEU A 206 -4.78 19.64 10.92
N ALA A 207 -5.65 19.53 9.90
CA ALA A 207 -6.90 20.29 9.76
C ALA A 207 -8.11 19.64 10.46
#